data_AF-A0A529FHX2-F1
#
_entry.id   AF-A0A529FHX2-F1
#
_cell.length_a   1.000
_cell.length_b   1.000
_cell.length_c   1.000
_cell.angle_alpha   90.00
_cell.angle_beta   90.00
_cell.angle_gamma   90.00
#
_symmetry.space_group_name_H-M   'P 1'
#
loop_
_entity.id
_entity.type
_entity.pdbx_description
1 polymer ?
#
loop_
_entity_poly.entity_id
_entity_poly.type
_entity_poly.pdbx_seq_one_letter_code
_entity_poly.pdbx_strand_id
1 'polypeptide(L)' 'IHVALAYVLAQPFPSVPLIGPRTLDELEDSLRALDIKLSPEDVAWLDNGPERRRA' A
#
# COMPACT_ATOMS: atom_id res chain seq x y z
N ILE A 1 -8.77 2.41 -1.20
CA ILE A 1 -7.32 2.63 -1.54
C ILE A 1 -6.34 1.89 -0.62
N HIS A 2 -6.81 1.00 0.26
CA HIS A 2 -6.03 0.53 1.41
C HIS A 2 -4.78 -0.27 1.04
N VAL A 3 -4.86 -1.17 0.05
CA VAL A 3 -3.72 -2.01 -0.35
C VAL A 3 -2.56 -1.18 -0.90
N ALA A 4 -2.85 -0.12 -1.66
CA ALA A 4 -1.81 0.75 -2.21
C ALA A 4 -1.07 1.50 -1.09
N LEU A 5 -1.79 2.06 -0.12
CA LEU A 5 -1.19 2.74 1.02
C LEU A 5 -0.42 1.77 1.94
N ALA A 6 -0.98 0.58 2.20
CA ALA A 6 -0.32 -0.48 2.95
C ALA A 6 0.98 -0.93 2.28
N TYR A 7 1.01 -1.01 0.95
CA TYR A 7 2.21 -1.33 0.18
C TYR A 7 3.30 -0.26 0.32
N VAL A 8 2.93 1.03 0.29
CA VAL A 8 3.88 2.13 0.53
C VAL A 8 4.46 2.03 1.94
N LEU A 9 3.61 1.78 2.95
CA LEU A 9 4.02 1.62 4.35
C LEU A 9 4.88 0.38 4.60
N ALA A 10 4.76 -0.65 3.76
CA ALA A 10 5.53 -1.90 3.87
C ALA A 10 6.91 -1.82 3.21
N GLN A 11 7.28 -0.69 2.59
CA GLN A 11 8.57 -0.54 1.95
C GLN A 11 9.74 -0.62 2.95
N PRO A 12 10.88 -1.22 2.57
CA PRO A 12 12.03 -1.38 3.45
C PRO A 12 12.70 -0.05 3.82
N PHE A 13 12.58 0.96 2.94
CA PHE A 13 12.98 2.32 3.25
C PHE A 13 11.84 3.03 4.01
N PRO A 14 12.12 3.76 5.12
CA PRO A 14 11.09 4.43 5.89
C PRO A 14 10.35 5.45 5.02
N SER A 15 9.11 5.11 4.67
CA SER A 15 8.22 5.94 3.88
C SER A 15 7.25 6.69 4.78
N VAL A 16 6.95 7.94 4.43
CA VAL A 16 5.91 8.74 5.09
C VAL A 16 4.90 9.14 4.03
N PRO A 17 3.78 8.40 3.89
CA PRO A 17 2.80 8.68 2.86
C PRO A 17 2.11 10.03 3.09
N LEU A 18 2.04 10.84 2.02
CA LEU A 18 1.26 12.07 2.00
C LEU A 18 -0.08 11.76 1.33
N ILE A 19 -1.17 11.79 2.09
CA ILE A 19 -2.53 11.57 1.60
C ILE A 19 -3.31 12.88 1.58
N GLY A 20 -4.10 13.10 0.54
CA GLY A 20 -4.90 14.33 0.34
C GLY A 20 -6.41 14.05 0.24
N PRO A 21 -7.05 13.53 1.30
CA PRO A 21 -8.50 13.34 1.32
C PRO A 21 -9.23 14.69 1.29
N ARG A 22 -10.41 14.73 0.66
CA ARG A 22 -11.27 15.91 0.60
C ARG A 22 -12.29 15.97 1.74
N THR A 23 -12.53 14.84 2.40
CA THR A 23 -13.46 14.73 3.54
C THR A 23 -12.82 13.97 4.70
N LEU A 24 -13.42 14.08 5.89
CA LEU A 24 -13.00 13.29 7.05
C LEU A 24 -13.24 11.80 6.84
N ASP A 25 -14.37 11.43 6.24
CA ASP A 25 -14.67 10.02 5.95
C ASP A 25 -13.62 9.38 5.02
N GLU A 26 -13.14 10.13 4.01
CA GLU A 26 -12.06 9.67 3.14
C GLU A 26 -10.72 9.51 3.88
N LEU A 27 -10.44 10.40 4.85
CA LEU A 27 -9.28 10.28 5.72
C LEU A 27 -9.39 9.02 6.59
N GLU A 28 -10.53 8.83 7.26
CA GLU A 28 -10.79 7.67 8.10
C GLU A 28 -10.70 6.36 7.32
N ASP A 29 -11.25 6.32 6.09
CA ASP A 29 -11.10 5.17 5.20
C ASP A 29 -9.62 4.92 4.89
N SER A 30 -8.86 5.97 4.53
CA SER A 30 -7.41 5.86 4.28
C SER A 30 -6.65 5.25 5.45
N LEU A 31 -6.98 5.63 6.69
CA LEU A 31 -6.30 5.15 7.90
C LEU A 31 -6.48 3.65 8.16
N ARG A 32 -7.53 3.01 7.60
CA ARG A 32 -7.73 1.55 7.68
C ARG A 32 -6.60 0.77 7.01
N ALA A 33 -5.79 1.40 6.17
CA ALA A 33 -4.60 0.77 5.60
C ALA A 33 -3.55 0.38 6.64
N LEU A 34 -3.52 1.02 7.81
CA LEU A 34 -2.56 0.75 8.89
C LEU A 34 -2.73 -0.66 9.51
N ASP A 35 -3.95 -1.20 9.42
CA ASP A 35 -4.29 -2.52 9.94
C ASP A 35 -3.91 -3.65 8.97
N ILE A 36 -3.62 -3.33 7.71
CA ILE A 36 -3.23 -4.31 6.70
C ILE A 36 -1.74 -4.63 6.88
N LYS A 37 -1.43 -5.91 7.11
CA LYS A 37 -0.05 -6.43 7.15
C LYS A 37 0.21 -7.22 5.88
N LEU A 38 1.09 -6.70 5.03
CA LEU A 38 1.56 -7.39 3.84
C LEU A 38 2.77 -8.24 4.20
N SER A 39 2.75 -9.51 3.80
CA SER A 39 3.92 -10.37 3.89
C SER A 39 4.96 -9.95 2.83
N PRO A 40 6.22 -10.38 2.98
CA PRO A 40 7.22 -10.18 1.93
C PRO A 40 6.80 -10.74 0.56
N GLU A 41 6.03 -11.84 0.55
CA GLU A 41 5.48 -12.43 -0.68
C GLU A 41 4.40 -11.52 -1.30
N ASP A 42 3.52 -10.95 -0.49
CA ASP A 42 2.50 -9.99 -0.98
C ASP A 42 3.17 -8.76 -1.61
N VAL A 43 4.19 -8.19 -0.97
CA VAL A 43 4.94 -7.04 -1.49
C VAL A 43 5.63 -7.41 -2.81
N ALA A 44 6.29 -8.56 -2.87
CA ALA A 44 6.92 -9.05 -4.09
C ALA A 44 5.91 -9.31 -5.21
N TRP A 45 4.72 -9.83 -4.88
CA TRP A 45 3.66 -10.03 -5.85
C TRP A 45 3.10 -8.70 -6.36
N LEU A 46 2.90 -7.70 -5.48
CA LEU A 46 2.46 -6.36 -5.87
C LEU A 46 3.48 -5.64 -6.75
N ASP A 47 4.78 -5.86 -6.52
CA ASP A 47 5.86 -5.35 -7.36
C ASP A 47 5.85 -5.96 -8.76
N ASN A 48 5.63 -7.27 -8.85
CA ASN A 48 5.88 -8.00 -10.09
C ASN A 48 4.61 -8.29 -10.89
N GLY A 49 3.45 -8.36 -10.26
CA GLY A 49 2.21 -8.85 -10.84
C GLY A 49 2.22 -10.37 -11.09
N PRO A 50 1.07 -10.97 -11.39
CA PRO A 50 0.92 -12.43 -11.51
C PRO A 50 1.68 -13.05 -12.70
N GLU A 51 2.04 -12.28 -13.73
CA GLU A 51 2.60 -12.81 -14.98
C GLU A 51 3.67 -11.93 -15.64
N ARG A 52 4.58 -11.28 -14.90
CA ARG A 52 5.71 -10.58 -15.57
C ARG A 52 6.66 -11.58 -16.26
N ARG A 53 6.30 -12.03 -17.48
CA ARG A 53 7.23 -12.38 -18.55
C ARG A 53 7.99 -11.09 -18.84
N ARG A 54 9.25 -11.05 -18.40
CA ARG A 54 10.19 -9.99 -18.77
C ARG A 54 10.29 -9.99 -20.30
N ALA A 55 9.90 -8.88 -20.94
CA ALA A 55 10.35 -8.55 -22.28
C ALA A 55 11.77 -7.98 -22.19
#